data_AF-A0AAX6NC78-F1
#
_entry.id   AF-A0AAX6NC78-F1
#
_cell.length_a   1.000
_cell.length_b   1.000
_cell.length_c   1.000
_cell.angle_alpha   90.00
_cell.angle_beta   90.00
_cell.angle_gamma   90.00
#
_symmetry.space_group_name_H-M   'P 1'
#
loop_
_entity.id
_entity.type
_entity.pdbx_description
1 polymer ?
#
loop_
_entity_poly.entity_id
_entity_poly.type
_entity_poly.pdbx_seq_one_letter_code
_entity_poly.pdbx_strand_id
1 'polypeptide(L)'
;MSTNAIGSNTQVQTTSDANHRKKYTFITPEGEDLIARLVRAEATGQPFQGKVEVAVAVLNRMDSCLFPNTIWGVLYQPNQFTPVKNGQIKLPADAESIRAVNEALYIDRANGTHSLFFYNPKKSTSTFFASRQTTVAIGDHVFKK
;
A
#
# COMPACT_ATOMS: atom_id res chain seq x y z
N MET A 1 -35.75 54.10 -7.45
CA MET A 1 -35.00 53.86 -6.20
C MET A 1 -35.79 52.84 -5.38
N SER A 2 -35.09 51.84 -4.84
CA SER A 2 -35.57 50.81 -3.90
C SER A 2 -36.45 49.69 -4.46
N THR A 3 -35.87 48.50 -4.59
CA THR A 3 -36.47 47.26 -4.07
C THR A 3 -35.38 46.38 -3.44
N ASN A 4 -35.62 46.00 -2.18
CA ASN A 4 -34.88 44.97 -1.44
C ASN A 4 -35.16 43.59 -2.05
N ALA A 5 -34.14 42.73 -2.10
CA ALA A 5 -34.31 41.28 -2.24
C ALA A 5 -33.64 40.58 -1.05
N ILE A 6 -34.48 39.85 -0.31
CA ILE A 6 -34.17 38.99 0.83
C ILE A 6 -33.87 37.58 0.30
N GLY A 7 -32.85 36.91 0.86
CA GLY A 7 -32.71 35.45 0.99
C GLY A 7 -32.67 34.63 -0.32
N SER A 8 -31.64 33.85 -0.58
CA SER A 8 -31.31 32.70 0.26
C SER A 8 -29.87 32.25 -0.01
N ASN A 9 -29.14 32.09 1.09
CA ASN A 9 -27.79 31.56 1.14
C ASN A 9 -27.87 30.04 0.91
N THR A 10 -27.64 29.58 -0.32
CA THR A 10 -27.55 28.15 -0.65
C THR A 10 -26.22 27.60 -0.09
N GLN A 11 -26.23 27.27 1.20
CA GLN A 11 -25.25 26.39 1.84
C GLN A 11 -25.74 24.95 1.68
N VAL A 12 -25.50 24.33 0.52
CA VAL A 12 -25.65 22.88 0.37
C VAL A 12 -24.57 22.34 -0.57
N GLN A 13 -23.70 21.49 -0.02
CA GLN A 13 -22.78 20.55 -0.68
C GLN A 13 -21.55 21.10 -1.39
N THR A 14 -20.41 21.18 -0.68
CA THR A 14 -19.07 20.86 -1.25
C THR A 14 -18.03 20.41 -0.20
N THR A 15 -18.41 20.08 1.04
CA THR A 15 -17.44 19.75 2.11
C THR A 15 -17.21 18.25 2.39
N SER A 16 -17.81 17.33 1.62
CA SER A 16 -17.61 15.87 1.82
C SER A 16 -16.46 15.25 1.04
N ASP A 17 -15.99 15.86 -0.04
CA ASP A 17 -15.11 15.16 -1.00
C ASP A 17 -13.62 15.47 -0.79
N ALA A 18 -13.30 16.50 -0.01
CA ALA A 18 -11.93 16.94 0.24
C ALA A 18 -11.23 16.24 1.42
N ASN A 19 -11.94 15.41 2.19
CA ASN A 19 -11.46 14.89 3.48
C ASN A 19 -11.16 13.37 3.53
N HIS A 20 -11.20 12.65 2.40
CA HIS A 20 -11.00 11.17 2.43
C HIS A 20 -9.85 10.62 1.57
N ARG A 21 -8.95 11.47 1.05
CA ARG A 21 -7.71 11.00 0.39
C ARG A 21 -6.50 11.56 1.11
N LYS A 22 -6.02 10.86 2.15
CA LYS A 22 -4.65 11.04 2.64
C LYS A 22 -3.69 10.55 1.55
N LYS A 23 -3.35 11.40 0.59
CA LYS A 23 -2.12 11.20 -0.16
C LYS A 23 -0.99 11.26 0.87
N TYR A 24 -0.15 10.23 0.90
CA TYR A 24 1.04 10.20 1.74
C TYR A 24 2.04 11.20 1.18
N THR A 25 1.86 12.49 1.49
CA THR A 25 2.64 13.61 0.95
C THR A 25 4.12 13.56 1.33
N PHE A 26 4.48 12.72 2.31
CA PHE A 26 5.87 12.50 2.72
C PHE A 26 6.56 11.36 1.95
N ILE A 27 5.84 10.58 1.15
CA ILE A 27 6.47 9.62 0.26
C ILE A 27 6.95 10.38 -0.98
N THR A 28 8.27 10.40 -1.17
CA THR A 28 8.87 11.07 -2.33
C THR A 28 8.74 10.20 -3.58
N PRO A 29 8.86 10.76 -4.79
CA PRO A 29 8.86 9.98 -6.04
C PRO A 29 9.89 8.84 -6.05
N GLU A 30 11.05 9.04 -5.43
CA GLU A 30 12.08 8.00 -5.28
C GLU A 30 11.60 6.88 -4.34
N GLY A 31 10.84 7.23 -3.31
CA GLY A 31 10.17 6.28 -2.44
C GLY A 31 9.11 5.45 -3.18
N GLU A 32 8.28 6.09 -4.01
CA GLU A 32 7.30 5.41 -4.85
C GLU A 32 7.96 4.44 -5.82
N ASP A 33 9.04 4.86 -6.50
CA ASP A 33 9.84 4.00 -7.39
C ASP A 33 10.42 2.80 -6.62
N LEU A 34 10.98 3.04 -5.43
CA LEU A 34 11.56 1.97 -4.63
C LEU A 34 10.50 0.93 -4.20
N ILE A 35 9.30 1.36 -3.81
CA ILE A 35 8.17 0.46 -3.52
C ILE A 35 7.76 -0.28 -4.80
N ALA A 36 7.70 0.40 -5.95
CA ALA A 36 7.30 -0.23 -7.21
C ALA A 36 8.29 -1.32 -7.67
N ARG A 37 9.59 -1.10 -7.46
CA ARG A 37 10.63 -2.11 -7.72
C ARG A 37 10.49 -3.33 -6.81
N LEU A 38 10.14 -3.10 -5.54
CA LEU A 38 9.85 -4.18 -4.61
C LEU A 38 8.62 -4.97 -5.07
N VAL A 39 7.52 -4.29 -5.40
CA VAL A 39 6.27 -4.90 -5.87
C VAL A 39 6.51 -5.75 -7.10
N ARG A 40 7.28 -5.25 -8.08
CA ARG A 40 7.68 -6.04 -9.25
C ARG A 40 8.34 -7.35 -8.82
N ALA A 41 9.34 -7.26 -7.94
CA ALA A 41 10.17 -8.40 -7.58
C ALA A 41 9.43 -9.42 -6.68
N GLU A 42 8.55 -8.98 -5.79
CA GLU A 42 7.79 -9.84 -4.86
C GLU A 42 6.51 -10.43 -5.49
N ALA A 43 5.90 -9.71 -6.44
CA ALA A 43 4.58 -10.07 -6.98
C ALA A 43 4.61 -10.34 -8.50
N THR A 44 5.76 -10.78 -9.04
CA THR A 44 5.85 -11.25 -10.43
C THR A 44 4.86 -12.40 -10.67
N GLY A 45 4.08 -12.29 -11.75
CA GLY A 45 3.06 -13.29 -12.12
C GLY A 45 1.81 -13.29 -11.24
N GLN A 46 1.69 -12.38 -10.27
CA GLN A 46 0.49 -12.23 -9.47
C GLN A 46 -0.54 -11.33 -10.18
N PRO A 47 -1.86 -11.51 -9.90
CA PRO A 47 -2.88 -10.59 -10.37
C PRO A 47 -2.60 -9.16 -9.90
N PHE A 48 -3.08 -8.17 -10.66
CA PHE A 48 -2.92 -6.75 -10.34
C PHE A 48 -3.31 -6.41 -8.88
N GLN A 49 -4.44 -6.94 -8.40
CA GLN A 49 -4.87 -6.73 -7.01
C GLN A 49 -3.87 -7.28 -5.98
N GLY A 50 -3.17 -8.38 -6.29
CA GLY A 50 -2.12 -8.93 -5.44
C GLY A 50 -0.90 -8.01 -5.39
N LYS A 51 -0.58 -7.32 -6.50
CA LYS A 51 0.47 -6.28 -6.53
C LYS A 51 0.08 -5.08 -5.68
N VAL A 52 -1.17 -4.63 -5.77
CA VAL A 52 -1.71 -3.55 -4.93
C VAL A 52 -1.62 -3.93 -3.46
N GLU A 53 -1.98 -5.15 -3.09
CA GLU A 53 -1.98 -5.60 -1.70
C GLU A 53 -0.54 -5.74 -1.13
N VAL A 54 0.46 -6.08 -1.95
CA VAL A 54 1.88 -6.03 -1.54
C VAL A 54 2.31 -4.58 -1.25
N ALA A 55 1.94 -3.62 -2.09
CA ALA A 55 2.21 -2.20 -1.83
C ALA A 55 1.49 -1.71 -0.55
N VAL A 56 0.22 -2.09 -0.36
CA VAL A 56 -0.55 -1.80 0.86
C VAL A 56 0.14 -2.36 2.09
N ALA A 57 0.69 -3.58 2.05
CA ALA A 57 1.40 -4.16 3.18
C ALA A 57 2.65 -3.36 3.58
N VAL A 58 3.40 -2.84 2.61
CA VAL A 58 4.56 -1.96 2.88
C VAL A 58 4.11 -0.66 3.55
N LEU A 59 3.06 -0.05 3.03
CA LEU A 59 2.52 1.20 3.57
C LEU A 59 1.93 1.02 4.97
N ASN A 60 1.21 -0.09 5.21
CA ASN A 60 0.69 -0.45 6.54
C ASN A 60 1.81 -0.68 7.56
N ARG A 61 2.97 -1.21 7.14
CA ARG A 61 4.14 -1.29 8.02
C ARG A 61 4.61 0.10 8.41
N MET A 62 4.74 1.03 7.46
CA MET A 62 5.14 2.40 7.78
C MET A 62 4.17 3.11 8.74
N ASP A 63 2.87 2.78 8.66
CA ASP A 63 1.83 3.30 9.55
C ASP A 63 1.79 2.63 10.94
N SER A 64 2.43 1.47 11.09
CA SER A 64 2.38 0.66 12.31
C SER A 64 3.55 0.96 13.24
N CYS A 65 3.26 1.10 14.54
CA CYS A 65 4.28 1.25 15.58
C CYS A 65 5.19 0.01 15.75
N LEU A 66 4.85 -1.11 15.11
CA LEU A 66 5.64 -2.35 15.13
C LEU A 66 6.81 -2.34 14.14
N PHE A 67 6.86 -1.35 13.26
CA PHE A 67 7.83 -1.28 12.17
C PHE A 67 8.46 0.12 12.08
N PRO A 68 9.60 0.25 11.38
CA PRO A 68 10.13 1.55 11.03
C PRO A 68 9.12 2.36 10.21
N ASN A 69 9.07 3.67 10.46
CA ASN A 69 8.17 4.60 9.78
C ASN A 69 8.74 5.17 8.45
N THR A 70 9.81 4.56 7.92
CA THR A 70 10.44 4.98 6.65
C THR A 70 10.48 3.83 5.65
N ILE A 71 10.40 4.14 4.36
CA ILE A 71 10.46 3.13 3.28
C ILE A 71 11.75 2.32 3.37
N TRP A 72 12.88 3.01 3.52
CA TRP A 72 14.18 2.36 3.72
C TRP A 72 14.18 1.45 4.94
N GLY A 73 13.65 1.93 6.07
CA GLY A 73 13.54 1.15 7.29
C GLY A 73 12.71 -0.12 7.09
N VAL A 74 11.56 -0.05 6.43
CA VAL A 74 10.69 -1.20 6.15
C VAL A 74 11.34 -2.18 5.17
N LEU A 75 11.89 -1.70 4.06
CA LEU A 75 12.43 -2.55 3.01
C LEU A 75 13.70 -3.29 3.43
N TYR A 76 14.55 -2.67 4.24
CA TYR A 76 15.84 -3.23 4.63
C TYR A 76 15.79 -3.99 5.96
N GLN A 77 14.61 -4.23 6.51
CA GLN A 77 14.47 -5.11 7.66
C GLN A 77 15.06 -6.51 7.35
N PRO A 78 15.89 -7.06 8.24
CA PRO A 78 16.50 -8.37 8.02
C PRO A 78 15.46 -9.45 7.70
N ASN A 79 15.72 -10.19 6.62
CA ASN A 79 14.91 -11.34 6.17
C ASN A 79 13.46 -11.02 5.75
N GLN A 80 13.06 -9.76 5.62
CA GLN A 80 11.69 -9.41 5.24
C GLN A 80 11.43 -9.44 3.73
N PHE A 81 12.39 -8.96 2.94
CA PHE A 81 12.25 -8.86 1.49
C PHE A 81 13.45 -9.48 0.78
N THR A 82 13.21 -10.54 0.03
CA THR A 82 14.26 -11.26 -0.71
C THR A 82 14.92 -10.40 -1.80
N PRO A 83 14.19 -9.53 -2.53
CA PRO A 83 14.71 -8.66 -3.57
C PRO A 83 15.80 -7.69 -3.12
N VAL A 84 15.76 -7.27 -1.85
CA VAL A 84 16.80 -6.38 -1.29
C VAL A 84 18.13 -7.13 -1.16
N LYS A 85 18.08 -8.39 -0.75
CA LYS A 85 19.28 -9.21 -0.55
C LYS A 85 19.91 -9.70 -1.85
N ASN A 86 19.09 -10.12 -2.81
CA ASN A 86 19.57 -10.70 -4.06
C ASN A 86 19.79 -9.66 -5.18
N GLY A 87 19.63 -8.36 -4.86
CA GLY A 87 19.87 -7.25 -5.79
C GLY A 87 18.73 -6.99 -6.78
N GLN A 88 17.65 -7.77 -6.77
CA GLN A 88 16.50 -7.55 -7.66
C GLN A 88 15.84 -6.18 -7.46
N ILE A 89 15.96 -5.59 -6.26
CA ILE A 89 15.49 -4.23 -5.98
C ILE A 89 16.18 -3.15 -6.84
N LYS A 90 17.34 -3.45 -7.43
CA LYS A 90 18.08 -2.52 -8.31
C LYS A 90 17.50 -2.46 -9.72
N LEU A 91 16.74 -3.47 -10.15
CA LEU A 91 16.11 -3.48 -11.47
C LEU A 91 14.89 -2.55 -11.47
N PRO A 92 14.62 -1.84 -12.59
CA PRO A 92 13.54 -0.86 -12.69
C PRO A 92 12.16 -1.50 -12.49
N ALA A 93 11.19 -0.74 -12.00
CA ALA A 93 9.81 -1.21 -11.87
C ALA A 93 9.17 -1.40 -13.26
N ASP A 94 8.21 -2.32 -13.35
CA ASP A 94 7.33 -2.41 -14.53
C ASP A 94 6.11 -1.49 -14.39
N ALA A 95 5.47 -1.17 -15.52
CA ALA A 95 4.33 -0.24 -15.55
C ALA A 95 3.16 -0.70 -14.68
N GLU A 96 2.97 -2.02 -14.52
CA GLU A 96 1.90 -2.58 -13.70
C GLU A 96 2.19 -2.36 -12.20
N SER A 97 3.44 -2.51 -11.78
CA SER A 97 3.88 -2.31 -10.40
C SER A 97 3.84 -0.83 -10.02
N ILE A 98 4.20 0.07 -10.94
CA ILE A 98 4.03 1.52 -10.77
C ILE A 98 2.56 1.86 -10.57
N ARG A 99 1.67 1.31 -11.41
CA ARG A 99 0.22 1.51 -11.26
C ARG A 99 -0.31 0.98 -9.93
N ALA A 100 0.15 -0.19 -9.50
CA ALA A 100 -0.26 -0.79 -8.24
C ALA A 100 0.15 0.06 -7.02
N VAL A 101 1.35 0.65 -7.03
CA VAL A 101 1.79 1.58 -5.97
C VAL A 101 0.94 2.83 -5.97
N ASN A 102 0.68 3.42 -7.14
CA ASN A 102 -0.21 4.57 -7.25
C ASN A 102 -1.58 4.28 -6.64
N GLU A 103 -2.17 3.12 -6.93
CA GLU A 103 -3.45 2.72 -6.36
C GLU A 103 -3.40 2.56 -4.83
N ALA A 104 -2.36 1.89 -4.31
CA ALA A 104 -2.16 1.71 -2.88
C ALA A 104 -2.01 3.04 -2.10
N LEU A 105 -1.49 4.09 -2.74
CA LEU A 105 -1.37 5.42 -2.14
C LEU A 105 -2.71 6.15 -1.97
N TYR A 106 -3.76 5.75 -2.69
CA TYR A 106 -5.09 6.36 -2.63
C TYR A 106 -6.17 5.48 -1.95
N ILE A 107 -5.85 4.24 -1.58
CA ILE A 107 -6.76 3.36 -0.84
C ILE A 107 -6.98 3.87 0.59
N ASP A 108 -8.23 3.83 1.07
CA ASP A 108 -8.54 3.99 2.48
C ASP A 108 -8.08 2.77 3.28
N ARG A 109 -6.84 2.83 3.77
CA ARG A 109 -6.25 1.74 4.56
C ARG A 109 -6.79 1.67 5.99
N ALA A 110 -7.50 2.69 6.48
CA ALA A 110 -8.09 2.67 7.82
C ALA A 110 -9.27 1.69 7.90
N ASN A 111 -9.94 1.43 6.78
CA ASN A 111 -11.01 0.43 6.65
C ASN A 111 -10.59 -0.74 5.73
N GLY A 112 -9.30 -0.86 5.44
CA GLY A 112 -8.75 -1.84 4.50
C GLY A 112 -8.45 -3.20 5.13
N THR A 113 -7.63 -3.98 4.44
CA THR A 113 -7.22 -5.32 4.87
C THR A 113 -6.33 -5.33 6.11
N HIS A 114 -5.62 -4.23 6.38
CA HIS A 114 -4.59 -4.11 7.40
C HIS A 114 -3.49 -5.19 7.33
N SER A 115 -3.24 -5.72 6.14
CA SER A 115 -2.18 -6.71 5.90
C SER A 115 -0.82 -6.11 6.24
N LEU A 116 -0.01 -6.83 7.02
CA LEU A 116 1.37 -6.49 7.35
C LEU A 116 2.36 -7.51 6.79
N PHE A 117 1.91 -8.71 6.45
CA PHE A 117 2.75 -9.76 5.90
C PHE A 117 2.05 -10.46 4.73
N PHE A 118 2.84 -11.09 3.87
CA PHE A 118 2.34 -11.98 2.83
C PHE A 118 3.32 -13.13 2.60
N TYR A 119 2.83 -14.24 2.07
CA TYR A 119 3.65 -15.38 1.69
C TYR A 119 2.93 -16.21 0.64
N ASN A 120 3.72 -16.99 -0.12
CA ASN A 120 3.19 -18.01 -1.01
C ASN A 120 3.17 -19.37 -0.28
N PRO A 121 1.99 -19.93 0.06
CA PRO A 121 1.90 -21.19 0.80
C PRO A 121 2.42 -22.40 0.02
N LYS A 122 2.55 -22.30 -1.31
CA LYS A 122 3.18 -23.34 -2.14
C LYS A 122 4.71 -23.33 -2.05
N LYS A 123 5.30 -22.21 -1.62
CA LYS A 123 6.77 -22.01 -1.54
C LYS A 123 7.31 -21.89 -0.11
N SER A 124 6.44 -21.63 0.87
CA SER A 124 6.82 -21.41 2.25
C SER A 124 5.90 -22.14 3.21
N THR A 125 6.50 -22.92 4.11
CA THR A 125 5.84 -23.67 5.19
C THR A 125 6.09 -23.05 6.57
N SER A 126 6.52 -21.78 6.61
CA SER A 126 6.94 -21.13 7.85
C SER A 126 5.80 -21.05 8.88
N THR A 127 6.05 -21.57 10.08
CA THR A 127 5.13 -21.52 11.24
C THR A 127 4.84 -20.10 11.70
N PHE A 128 5.72 -19.14 11.36
CA PHE A 128 5.51 -17.72 11.58
C PHE A 128 4.14 -17.25 11.03
N PHE A 129 3.72 -17.72 9.86
CA PHE A 129 2.44 -17.31 9.28
C PHE A 129 1.24 -18.07 9.84
N ALA A 130 1.46 -19.24 10.43
CA ALA A 130 0.40 -20.11 10.94
C ALA A 130 -0.35 -19.47 12.12
N SER A 131 0.36 -18.77 13.01
CA SER A 131 -0.23 -18.12 14.18
C SER A 131 -0.85 -16.74 13.90
N ARG A 132 -0.77 -16.24 12.65
CA ARG A 132 -1.27 -14.92 12.27
C ARG A 132 -2.61 -14.98 11.57
N GLN A 133 -3.47 -14.00 11.87
CA GLN A 133 -4.78 -13.87 11.23
C GLN A 133 -4.63 -13.63 9.73
N THR A 134 -5.35 -14.40 8.91
CA THR A 134 -5.49 -14.14 7.48
C THR A 134 -6.38 -12.93 7.25
N THR A 135 -5.90 -11.99 6.43
CA THR A 135 -6.66 -10.80 6.02
C THR A 135 -7.34 -11.06 4.67
N VAL A 136 -6.57 -11.54 3.68
CA VAL A 136 -7.07 -11.86 2.34
C VAL A 136 -6.15 -12.88 1.65
N ALA A 137 -6.65 -13.61 0.65
CA ALA A 137 -5.85 -14.42 -0.27
C ALA A 137 -6.09 -13.94 -1.71
N ILE A 138 -5.02 -13.60 -2.42
CA ILE A 138 -5.08 -13.06 -3.79
C ILE A 138 -3.98 -13.72 -4.63
N GLY A 139 -4.39 -14.37 -5.73
CA GLY A 139 -3.46 -15.15 -6.55
C GLY A 139 -2.82 -16.28 -5.73
N ASP A 140 -1.50 -16.37 -5.77
CA ASP A 140 -0.73 -17.34 -4.98
C ASP A 140 -0.30 -16.79 -3.61
N HIS A 141 -0.70 -15.56 -3.23
CA HIS A 141 -0.34 -14.97 -1.95
C HIS A 141 -1.48 -15.08 -0.93
N VAL A 142 -1.08 -15.43 0.30
CA VAL A 142 -1.91 -15.26 1.50
C VAL A 142 -1.35 -14.10 2.30
N PHE A 143 -2.21 -13.13 2.60
CA PHE A 143 -1.90 -11.93 3.36
C PHE A 143 -2.34 -12.08 4.81
N LYS A 144 -1.55 -11.52 5.73
CA LYS A 144 -1.67 -11.71 7.17
C LYS A 144 -1.54 -10.37 7.91
N LYS A 145 -2.18 -10.29 9.07
CA LYS A 145 -1.98 -9.21 10.06
C LYS A 145 -0.76 -9.48 10.93
#